data_AF-A0A813MMR7-F1
#
_entry.id   AF-A0A813MMR7-F1
#
_cell.length_a   1.000
_cell.length_b   1.000
_cell.length_c   1.000
_cell.angle_alpha   90.00
_cell.angle_beta   90.00
_cell.angle_gamma   90.00
#
_symmetry.space_group_name_H-M   'P 1'
#
loop_
_entity.id
_entity.type
_entity.pdbx_description
1 polymer ?
#
loop_
_entity_poly.entity_id
_entity_poly.type
_entity_poly.pdbx_seq_one_letter_code
_entity_poly.pdbx_strand_id
1 'polypeptide(L)'
;MIKCCRCHKFIYDQKEATYLVGKKWHKSCFSCDSCGTQLYHNYNYQSDKLFCSACNLKTYGPTKSSYFMARWKNRNIAENLK
;
A
#
# COMPACT_ATOMS: atom_id res chain seq x y z
N MET A 1 -14.97 11.59 -19.98
CA MET A 1 -13.68 12.12 -19.50
C MET A 1 -13.49 11.72 -18.04
N ILE A 2 -12.37 11.06 -17.71
CA ILE A 2 -12.10 10.58 -16.36
C ILE A 2 -11.27 11.62 -15.62
N LYS A 3 -11.65 12.03 -14.42
CA LYS A 3 -10.86 12.96 -13.60
C LYS A 3 -10.03 12.18 -12.59
N CYS A 4 -8.74 12.46 -12.51
CA CYS A 4 -7.87 11.83 -11.52
C CYS A 4 -8.14 12.38 -10.11
N CYS A 5 -8.30 11.52 -9.12
CA CYS A 5 -8.52 11.93 -7.74
C CYS A 5 -7.31 12.60 -7.07
N ARG A 6 -6.08 12.41 -7.57
CA ARG A 6 -4.86 13.05 -7.02
C ARG A 6 -4.60 14.43 -7.58
N CYS A 7 -4.42 14.50 -8.90
CA CYS A 7 -3.97 15.71 -9.58
C CYS A 7 -5.13 16.52 -10.17
N HIS A 8 -6.36 16.00 -10.09
CA HIS A 8 -7.57 16.61 -10.65
C HIS A 8 -7.53 16.89 -12.16
N LYS A 9 -6.50 16.41 -12.87
CA LYS A 9 -6.40 16.45 -14.33
C LYS A 9 -7.22 15.33 -14.98
N PHE A 10 -7.60 15.54 -16.23
CA PHE A 10 -8.30 14.53 -17.01
C PHE A 10 -7.35 13.46 -17.52
N ILE A 11 -7.77 12.20 -17.37
CA ILE A 11 -7.11 11.05 -17.99
C ILE A 11 -7.69 10.91 -19.40
N TYR A 12 -6.85 11.13 -20.40
CA TYR A 12 -7.22 10.97 -21.81
C TYR A 12 -7.13 9.51 -22.24
N ASP A 13 -6.05 8.83 -21.84
CA ASP A 13 -5.80 7.44 -22.15
C ASP A 13 -6.31 6.49 -21.06
N GLN A 14 -7.25 5.61 -21.43
CA GLN A 14 -7.75 4.58 -20.52
C GLN A 14 -6.63 3.64 -20.04
N LYS A 15 -5.57 3.45 -20.84
CA LYS A 15 -4.40 2.64 -20.48
C LYS A 15 -3.58 3.23 -19.33
N GLU A 16 -3.70 4.54 -19.09
CA GLU A 16 -3.07 5.22 -17.97
C GLU A 16 -4.00 5.38 -16.77
N ALA A 17 -5.25 4.95 -16.88
CA ALA A 17 -6.21 4.95 -15.78
C ALA A 17 -6.08 3.68 -14.93
N THR A 18 -5.86 3.87 -13.64
CA THR A 18 -6.00 2.84 -12.61
C THR A 18 -7.28 3.09 -11.82
N TYR A 19 -8.03 2.03 -11.55
CA TYR A 19 -9.25 2.08 -10.74
C TYR A 19 -8.98 1.52 -9.34
N LEU A 20 -9.42 2.26 -8.32
CA LEU A 20 -9.28 1.89 -6.92
C LEU A 20 -10.48 2.39 -6.12
N VAL A 21 -11.20 1.49 -5.45
CA VAL A 21 -12.31 1.83 -4.53
C VAL A 21 -13.26 2.88 -5.11
N GLY A 22 -13.76 2.68 -6.33
CA GLY A 22 -14.68 3.64 -6.96
C GLY A 22 -14.00 4.84 -7.63
N LYS A 23 -12.72 5.10 -7.36
CA LYS A 23 -11.98 6.27 -7.82
C LYS A 23 -11.02 5.92 -8.95
N LYS A 24 -10.77 6.88 -9.85
CA LYS A 24 -9.82 6.72 -10.96
C LYS A 24 -8.60 7.61 -10.78
N TRP A 25 -7.44 7.06 -11.11
CA TRP A 25 -6.14 7.65 -10.87
C TRP A 25 -5.26 7.47 -12.11
N HIS A 26 -4.35 8.40 -12.39
CA HIS A 26 -3.29 8.13 -13.36
C HIS A 26 -2.33 7.08 -12.79
N LYS A 27 -1.75 6.22 -13.64
CA LYS A 27 -0.64 5.33 -13.27
C LYS A 27 0.54 6.11 -12.65
N SER A 28 0.83 7.30 -13.15
CA SER A 28 1.84 8.21 -12.59
C SER A 28 1.45 8.80 -11.24
N CYS A 29 0.16 9.03 -11.01
CA CYS A 29 -0.37 9.56 -9.75
C CYS A 29 -0.59 8.47 -8.68
N PHE A 30 -0.45 7.20 -9.05
CA PHE A 30 -0.61 6.07 -8.15
C PHE A 30 0.67 5.91 -7.31
N SER A 31 0.85 6.79 -6.34
CA SER A 31 2.05 6.84 -5.51
C SER A 31 1.73 6.88 -4.01
N CYS A 32 2.69 6.43 -3.21
CA CYS A 32 2.60 6.46 -1.76
C CYS A 32 2.53 7.90 -1.25
N ASP A 33 1.57 8.20 -0.38
CA ASP A 33 1.38 9.54 0.20
C ASP A 33 2.52 9.93 1.17
N SER A 34 3.19 8.95 1.76
CA SER A 34 4.26 9.18 2.73
C SER A 34 5.65 9.28 2.10
N CYS A 35 5.94 8.51 1.04
CA CYS A 35 7.28 8.44 0.45
C CYS A 35 7.34 8.80 -1.04
N GLY A 36 6.19 9.04 -1.69
CA GLY A 36 6.13 9.40 -3.12
C GLY A 36 6.44 8.27 -4.09
N THR A 37 6.83 7.08 -3.62
CA THR A 37 7.14 5.93 -4.48
C THR A 37 5.91 5.49 -5.27
N GLN A 38 6.06 5.25 -6.57
CA GLN A 38 5.00 4.71 -7.41
C GLN A 38 4.61 3.31 -6.98
N LEU A 39 3.31 3.05 -6.96
CA LEU A 39 2.70 1.80 -6.56
C LEU A 39 1.95 1.22 -7.76
N TYR A 40 2.18 -0.05 -8.06
CA TYR A 40 1.51 -0.74 -9.18
C TYR A 40 0.65 -1.91 -8.70
N HIS A 41 1.19 -2.75 -7.82
CA HIS A 41 0.53 -3.99 -7.40
C HIS A 41 0.46 -4.15 -5.88
N ASN A 42 1.54 -3.80 -5.15
CA ASN A 42 1.62 -3.93 -3.71
C ASN A 42 1.37 -2.59 -3.01
N TYR A 43 0.11 -2.22 -2.87
CA TYR A 43 -0.32 -1.00 -2.18
C TYR A 43 -1.40 -1.29 -1.16
N ASN A 44 -1.48 -0.40 -0.17
CA ASN A 44 -2.52 -0.42 0.84
C ASN A 44 -3.31 0.86 0.73
N TYR A 45 -4.64 0.74 0.64
CA TYR A 45 -5.55 1.88 0.63
C TYR A 45 -6.24 1.95 1.98
N GLN A 46 -5.91 2.96 2.77
CA GLN A 46 -6.53 3.21 4.08
C GLN A 46 -6.75 4.70 4.29
N SER A 47 -7.89 5.05 4.87
CA SER A 47 -8.26 6.45 5.18
C SER A 47 -8.14 7.38 3.97
N ASP A 48 -8.64 6.93 2.81
CA ASP A 48 -8.55 7.64 1.52
C ASP A 48 -7.12 7.95 1.02
N LYS A 49 -6.11 7.28 1.58
CA LYS A 49 -4.70 7.46 1.22
C LYS A 49 -4.06 6.14 0.76
N LEU A 50 -3.16 6.26 -0.21
CA LEU A 50 -2.35 5.17 -0.74
C LEU A 50 -1.02 5.09 -0.01
N PHE A 51 -0.69 3.92 0.52
CA PHE A 51 0.57 3.65 1.19
C PHE A 51 1.29 2.45 0.57
N CYS A 52 2.61 2.52 0.50
CA CYS A 52 3.45 1.36 0.20
C CYS A 52 3.44 0.39 1.39
N SER A 53 3.74 -0.90 1.19
CA SER A 53 3.76 -1.89 2.28
C SER A 53 4.65 -1.47 3.46
N ALA A 54 5.78 -0.81 3.19
CA ALA A 54 6.68 -0.32 4.23
C ALA A 54 6.09 0.85 5.04
N CYS A 55 5.53 1.86 4.37
CA CYS A 55 4.87 2.99 5.05
C CYS A 55 3.60 2.54 5.76
N ASN A 56 2.84 1.63 5.15
CA ASN A 56 1.66 1.04 5.76
C ASN A 56 2.02 0.31 7.05
N LEU A 57 3.10 -0.48 7.06
CA LEU A 57 3.58 -1.15 8.27
C LEU A 57 4.14 -0.15 9.31
N LYS A 58 4.71 0.97 8.89
CA LYS A 58 5.16 2.01 9.83
C LYS A 58 3.98 2.73 10.50
N THR A 59 2.90 2.98 9.76
CA THR A 59 1.73 3.73 10.25
C THR A 59 0.72 2.83 10.96
N TYR A 60 0.45 1.65 10.40
CA TYR A 60 -0.61 0.73 10.83
C TYR A 60 -0.09 -0.66 11.21
N GLY A 61 1.22 -0.89 11.10
CA GLY A 61 1.79 -2.19 11.43
C GLY A 61 1.81 -2.46 12.93
N PRO A 62 1.93 -3.75 13.29
CA PRO A 62 2.14 -4.15 14.67
C PRO A 62 3.40 -3.46 15.21
N THR A 63 3.30 -2.82 16.37
CA THR A 63 4.46 -2.23 17.08
C THR A 63 5.62 -3.23 17.16
N LYS A 64 6.87 -2.74 17.17
CA LYS A 64 8.10 -3.57 17.16
C LYS A 64 8.00 -4.78 18.09
N SER A 65 7.38 -4.62 19.26
CA SER A 65 7.06 -5.63 20.26
C SER A 65 6.38 -6.88 19.68
N SER A 66 5.35 -6.70 18.85
CA SER A 66 4.58 -7.78 18.22
C SER A 66 5.31 -8.48 17.07
N TYR A 67 6.18 -7.77 16.32
CA TYR A 67 6.97 -8.39 15.24
C TYR A 67 8.09 -9.29 15.79
N PHE A 68 8.72 -8.89 16.90
CA PHE A 68 9.66 -9.75 17.64
C PHE A 68 8.94 -10.99 18.22
N MET A 69 7.74 -10.83 18.78
CA MET A 69 6.95 -11.95 19.33
C MET A 69 6.50 -12.96 18.25
N ALA A 70 6.08 -12.48 17.07
CA ALA A 70 5.73 -13.36 15.95
C ALA A 70 6.92 -14.18 15.45
N ARG A 71 8.12 -13.58 15.42
CA ARG A 71 9.35 -14.24 15.00
C ARG A 71 9.91 -15.20 16.07
N TRP A 72 9.71 -14.92 17.36
CA TRP A 72 10.06 -15.84 18.47
C TRP A 72 9.16 -17.09 18.49
N LYS A 73 7.84 -16.94 18.30
CA LYS A 73 6.91 -18.09 18.25
C LYS A 73 7.23 -19.04 17.10
N ASN A 74 7.61 -18.53 15.92
CA ASN A 74 8.02 -19.38 14.79
C ASN A 74 9.35 -20.12 15.01
N ARG A 75 10.26 -19.58 15.83
CA ARG A 75 11.48 -20.32 16.23
C ARG A 75 11.17 -21.48 17.17
N ASN A 76 10.28 -21.28 18.15
CA ASN A 76 9.95 -22.30 19.15
C ASN A 76 9.05 -23.43 18.63
N ILE A 77 8.34 -23.23 17.52
CA ILE A 77 7.61 -24.31 16.82
C ILE A 77 8.56 -25.21 16.04
N ALA A 78 9.60 -24.65 15.41
CA ALA A 78 10.57 -25.44 14.64
C ALA A 78 11.42 -26.36 15.53
N GLU A 79 11.58 -26.04 16.81
CA GLU A 79 12.34 -26.86 17.78
C GLU A 79 11.49 -27.91 18.50
N ASN A 80 10.15 -27.88 18.40
CA ASN A 80 9.24 -28.88 18.99
C ASN A 80 8.75 -29.94 17.99
N LEU A 81 9.33 -29.98 16.79
CA LEU A 81 9.09 -31.00 15.75
C LEU A 81 10.22 -32.04 15.68
N LYS A 82 10.96 -32.24 16.77
CA LYS A 82 11.90 -33.36 16.96
C LYS A 82 11.42 -34.28 18.06
#